data_AF-A0A0D0CUV6-F1
#
_entry.id   AF-A0A0D0CUV6-F1
#
_cell.length_a   1.000
_cell.length_b   1.000
_cell.length_c   1.000
_cell.angle_alpha   90.00
_cell.angle_beta   90.00
_cell.angle_gamma   90.00
#
_symmetry.space_group_name_H-M   'P 1'
#
loop_
_entity.id
_entity.type
_entity.pdbx_description
1 polymer ?
#
loop_
_entity_poly.entity_id
_entity_poly.type
_entity_poly.pdbx_seq_one_letter_code
_entity_poly.pdbx_strand_id
1 'polypeptide(L)' 'CVTGLSSCHVGEKFQCSPDTVTRYFKQLLFFFSSSLFYTTQVQLPTDKTPISATILDDPHFCFFDQCIGAVDSTHI' A
#
# COMPACT_ATOMS: atom_id res chain seq x y z
N CYS A 1 6.53 -11.12 3.18
CA CYS A 1 5.22 -11.53 2.64
C CYS A 1 5.35 -11.62 1.12
N VAL A 2 5.15 -12.80 0.50
CA VAL A 2 5.26 -12.95 -0.95
C VAL A 2 3.94 -12.50 -1.59
N THR A 3 3.89 -11.27 -2.07
CA THR A 3 2.77 -10.74 -2.87
C THR A 3 3.06 -11.01 -4.35
N GLY A 4 2.52 -12.12 -4.86
CA GLY A 4 2.70 -12.53 -6.26
C GLY A 4 2.20 -13.95 -6.57
N LEU A 5 1.28 -14.49 -5.77
CA LEU A 5 0.74 -15.84 -5.98
C LEU A 5 -0.33 -15.81 -7.07
N SER A 6 -0.33 -16.84 -7.92
CA SER A 6 -1.39 -17.01 -8.91
C SER A 6 -2.74 -17.25 -8.24
N SER A 7 -3.83 -16.91 -8.94
CA SER A 7 -5.20 -17.14 -8.47
C SER A 7 -5.47 -18.61 -8.12
N CYS A 8 -4.80 -19.55 -8.79
CA CYS A 8 -4.88 -20.98 -8.49
C CYS A 8 -4.34 -21.31 -7.09
N HIS A 9 -3.15 -20.80 -6.74
CA HIS A 9 -2.56 -21.04 -5.41
C HIS A 9 -3.40 -20.40 -4.30
N VAL A 10 -3.96 -19.23 -4.57
CA VAL A 10 -4.88 -18.58 -3.62
C VAL A 10 -6.15 -19.41 -3.47
N GLY A 11 -6.75 -19.87 -4.58
CA GLY A 11 -7.92 -20.75 -4.55
C GLY A 11 -7.67 -22.04 -3.77
N GLU A 12 -6.53 -22.69 -3.98
CA GLU A 12 -6.14 -23.90 -3.25
C GLU A 12 -6.01 -23.65 -1.74
N LYS A 13 -5.33 -22.56 -1.35
CA LYS A 13 -5.15 -22.20 0.06
C LYS A 13 -6.46 -21.90 0.78
N PHE A 14 -7.40 -21.26 0.10
CA PHE A 14 -8.70 -20.90 0.65
C PHE A 14 -9.79 -21.95 0.37
N GLN A 15 -9.45 -23.06 -0.31
CA GLN A 15 -10.39 -24.08 -0.78
C GLN A 15 -11.60 -23.48 -1.53
N CYS A 16 -11.34 -22.45 -2.32
CA CYS A 16 -12.35 -21.69 -3.06
C CYS A 16 -12.03 -21.68 -4.55
N SER A 17 -13.06 -21.57 -5.39
CA SER A 17 -12.84 -21.42 -6.82
C SER A 17 -12.11 -20.10 -7.14
N PRO A 18 -11.30 -20.05 -8.21
CA PRO A 18 -10.64 -18.82 -8.66
C PRO A 18 -11.63 -17.66 -8.90
N ASP A 19 -12.85 -17.98 -9.36
CA ASP A 19 -13.93 -17.01 -9.53
C ASP A 19 -14.37 -16.38 -8.20
N THR A 20 -14.49 -17.20 -7.15
CA THR A 20 -14.84 -16.74 -5.81
C THR A 20 -13.77 -15.82 -5.24
N VAL A 21 -12.50 -16.22 -5.36
CA VAL A 21 -11.35 -15.41 -4.95
C VAL A 21 -11.35 -14.06 -5.68
N THR A 22 -11.53 -14.08 -7.00
CA THR A 22 -11.56 -12.87 -7.83
C THR A 22 -12.72 -11.94 -7.44
N ARG A 23 -13.90 -12.50 -7.14
CA ARG A 23 -15.06 -11.72 -6.68
C ARG A 23 -14.76 -10.98 -5.38
N TYR A 24 -14.23 -11.67 -4.38
CA TYR A 24 -13.88 -11.04 -3.11
C TYR A 24 -12.74 -10.04 -3.25
N PHE A 25 -11.75 -10.33 -4.10
CA PHE A 25 -10.68 -9.38 -4.37
C PHE A 25 -11.22 -8.06 -4.92
N LYS A 26 -12.15 -8.10 -5.89
CA LYS A 26 -12.81 -6.90 -6.42
C LYS A 26 -13.61 -6.15 -5.36
N GLN A 27 -14.34 -6.86 -4.50
CA GLN A 27 -15.11 -6.24 -3.41
C GLN A 27 -14.19 -5.55 -2.39
N LEU A 28 -13.11 -6.21 -2.00
CA LEU A 28 -12.11 -5.64 -1.09
C LEU A 28 -11.41 -4.43 -1.73
N LEU A 29 -11.07 -4.50 -3.02
CA LEU A 29 -10.49 -3.37 -3.74
C LEU A 29 -11.42 -2.15 -3.70
N PHE A 30 -12.72 -2.34 -3.94
CA PHE A 30 -13.70 -1.25 -3.85
C PHE A 30 -13.83 -0.72 -2.42
N PHE A 31 -13.85 -1.61 -1.42
CA PHE A 31 -13.89 -1.22 -0.01
C PHE A 31 -12.66 -0.40 0.40
N PHE A 32 -11.45 -0.82 0.03
CA PHE A 32 -10.22 -0.10 0.31
C PHE A 32 -10.12 1.22 -0.44
N SER A 33 -10.72 1.29 -1.64
CA SER A 33 -10.82 2.53 -2.42
C SER A 33 -11.98 3.43 -1.95
N SER A 34 -12.81 2.97 -1.02
CA SER A 34 -13.89 3.78 -0.50
C SER A 34 -13.35 4.96 0.29
N SER A 35 -13.96 6.13 0.13
CA SER A 35 -13.53 7.36 0.80
C SER A 35 -13.43 7.18 2.32
N LEU A 36 -14.38 6.47 2.93
CA LEU A 36 -14.39 6.23 4.38
C LEU A 36 -13.16 5.43 4.85
N PHE A 37 -12.79 4.38 4.12
CA PHE A 37 -11.60 3.60 4.49
C PHE A 37 -10.32 4.34 4.14
N TYR A 38 -10.23 4.87 2.93
CA TYR A 38 -9.01 5.50 2.43
C TYR A 38 -8.63 6.72 3.27
N THR A 39 -9.58 7.61 3.59
CA THR A 39 -9.30 8.83 4.36
C THR A 39 -8.96 8.57 5.82
N THR A 40 -9.41 7.45 6.40
CA THR A 40 -9.14 7.12 7.80
C THR A 40 -7.81 6.39 7.97
N GLN A 41 -7.45 5.53 7.01
CA GLN A 41 -6.28 4.65 7.11
C GLN A 41 -5.06 5.19 6.38
N VAL A 42 -5.24 5.96 5.29
CA VAL A 42 -4.15 6.52 4.51
C VAL A 42 -4.00 7.99 4.89
N GLN A 43 -2.96 8.28 5.67
CA GLN A 43 -2.55 9.65 6.00
C GLN A 43 -1.22 9.93 5.34
N LEU A 44 -1.20 10.94 4.46
CA LEU A 44 0.05 11.42 3.91
C LEU A 44 0.83 12.15 4.99
N PRO A 45 2.16 11.92 5.10
CA PRO A 45 2.98 12.70 5.99
C PRO A 45 2.93 14.18 5.58
N THR A 46 2.83 15.05 6.56
CA THR A 46 2.95 16.51 6.40
C THR A 46 4.32 16.95 6.93
N ASP A 47 4.72 18.20 6.75
CA ASP A 47 5.97 18.77 7.29
C ASP A 47 6.18 18.56 8.81
N LYS A 48 5.11 18.22 9.53
CA LYS A 48 5.11 17.96 10.98
C LYS A 48 5.22 16.49 11.34
N THR A 49 5.14 15.58 10.37
CA THR A 49 5.21 14.15 10.60
C THR A 49 6.69 13.76 10.71
N PRO A 50 7.14 13.22 11.86
CA PRO A 50 8.54 12.87 12.03
C PRO A 50 8.90 11.72 11.09
N ILE A 51 10.06 11.85 10.43
CA ILE A 51 10.63 10.78 9.60
C ILE A 51 11.00 9.62 10.53
N SER A 52 10.59 8.40 10.16
CA SER A 52 10.93 7.20 10.93
C SER A 52 12.46 7.01 11.00
N ALA A 53 12.97 6.62 12.17
CA ALA A 53 14.40 6.33 12.36
C ALA A 53 14.90 5.27 11.37
N THR A 54 14.05 4.31 11.00
CA THR A 54 14.37 3.27 10.00
C THR A 54 14.69 3.85 8.61
N ILE A 55 14.16 5.02 8.28
CA ILE A 55 14.45 5.72 7.01
C ILE A 55 15.72 6.57 7.16
N LEU A 56 15.92 7.20 8.32
CA LEU A 56 17.09 8.05 8.59
C LEU A 56 18.40 7.25 8.67
N ASP A 57 18.35 6.05 9.23
CA ASP A 57 19.53 5.21 9.48
C ASP A 57 19.92 4.32 8.28
N ASP A 58 19.13 4.32 7.20
CA ASP A 58 19.36 3.47 6.04
C ASP A 58 20.06 4.24 4.89
N PRO A 59 21.26 3.80 4.47
CA PRO A 59 22.06 4.50 3.47
C PRO A 59 21.43 4.57 2.07
N HIS A 60 20.44 3.73 1.75
CA HIS A 60 19.72 3.80 0.47
C HIS A 60 18.82 5.04 0.39
N PHE A 61 18.40 5.59 1.53
CA PHE A 61 17.51 6.74 1.59
C PHE A 61 18.25 8.08 1.70
N CYS A 62 19.58 8.08 1.80
CA CYS A 62 20.39 9.30 1.89
C CYS A 62 20.20 10.28 0.72
N PHE A 63 19.75 9.81 -0.45
CA PHE A 63 19.50 10.64 -1.62
C PHE A 63 18.14 11.34 -1.61
N PHE A 64 17.25 10.97 -0.67
CA PHE A 64 15.88 11.48 -0.58
C PHE A 64 15.69 12.54 0.52
N ASP A 65 16.77 13.01 1.14
CA ASP A 65 16.78 14.03 2.21
C ASP A 65 16.03 15.33 1.84
N GLN A 66 15.91 15.62 0.53
CA GLN A 66 15.18 16.80 0.02
C GLN A 66 13.99 16.44 -0.91
N CYS A 67 13.63 15.15 -1.00
CA CYS A 67 12.57 14.67 -1.89
C CYS A 67 11.20 14.58 -1.21
N ILE A 68 10.86 15.55 -0.36
CA ILE A 68 9.53 15.63 0.29
C ILE A 68 8.41 15.69 -0.76
N GLY A 69 8.67 16.33 -1.91
CA GLY A 69 7.72 16.49 -3.01
C GLY A 69 7.31 15.20 -3.74
N ALA A 70 8.05 14.09 -3.56
CA ALA A 70 7.66 12.81 -4.16
C ALA A 70 6.51 12.13 -3.39
N VAL A 71 6.32 12.49 -2.13
CA VAL A 71 5.31 11.89 -1.25
C VAL A 71 4.00 12.66 -1.28
N ASP A 72 4.03 13.98 -1.48
CA ASP A 72 2.85 14.84 -1.58
C ASP A 72 2.32 15.03 -3.01
N SER A 73 3.02 14.50 -4.02
CA SER A 73 2.68 14.62 -5.45
C SER A 73 2.57 16.06 -5.96
N THR A 74 3.21 17.04 -5.29
CA THR A 74 3.19 18.46 -5.74
C THR A 74 4.14 18.74 -6.90
N HIS A 75 5.06 17.83 -7.22
CA HIS A 75 6.06 17.95 -8.28
C HIS A 75 5.88 16.90 -9.39
N ILE A 76 4.69 16.86 -10.03
CA ILE A 76 4.47 16.17 -11.32
C ILE A 76 4.44 17.20 -12.45
#